data_AF-A0A959UXH2-F1
#
_entry.id   AF-A0A959UXH2-F1
#
_cell.length_a   1.000
_cell.length_b   1.000
_cell.length_c   1.000
_cell.angle_alpha   90.00
_cell.angle_beta   90.00
_cell.angle_gamma   90.00
#
_symmetry.space_group_name_H-M   'P 1'
#
loop_
_entity.id
_entity.type
_entity.pdbx_description
1 polymer ?
#
loop_
_entity_poly.entity_id
_entity_poly.type
_entity_poly.pdbx_seq_one_letter_code
_entity_poly.pdbx_strand_id
1 'polypeptide(L)' 'MKRPIDILVISDLHLGTYGCRAKELLAYLRSVKPAMVVLNGDIIDIWQFKKRYFPSSHMEVVKTILKLAAKVPVYY' A
#
# COMPACT_ATOMS: atom_id res chain seq x y z
N MET A 1 11.08 -6.94 15.58
CA MET A 1 11.74 -7.49 14.37
C MET A 1 10.69 -7.66 13.28
N LYS A 2 11.01 -7.38 11.99
CA LYS A 2 10.05 -7.56 10.89
C LYS A 2 10.01 -9.01 10.43
N ARG A 3 8.83 -9.55 10.17
CA ARG A 3 8.62 -10.92 9.66
C ARG A 3 9.10 -11.02 8.21
N PRO A 4 10.10 -11.88 7.89
CA PRO A 4 10.48 -12.12 6.51
C PRO A 4 9.35 -12.86 5.78
N ILE A 5 9.08 -12.46 4.53
CA ILE A 5 8.14 -13.13 3.63
C ILE A 5 8.74 -13.12 2.23
N ASP A 6 8.44 -14.13 1.41
CA ASP A 6 8.96 -14.17 0.04
C ASP A 6 8.24 -13.14 -0.83
N ILE A 7 6.90 -13.18 -0.83
CA ILE A 7 6.07 -12.36 -1.71
C ILE A 7 5.04 -11.59 -0.88
N LEU A 8 4.98 -10.28 -1.10
CA LEU A 8 3.89 -9.43 -0.61
C LEU A 8 2.96 -9.08 -1.77
N VAL A 9 1.74 -9.61 -1.76
CA VAL A 9 0.69 -9.24 -2.72
C VAL A 9 -0.25 -8.23 -2.07
N ILE A 10 -0.50 -7.11 -2.75
CA ILE A 10 -1.45 -6.06 -2.34
C ILE A 10 -2.44 -5.89 -3.48
N SER A 11 -3.74 -5.87 -3.18
CA SER A 11 -4.82 -5.81 -4.16
C SER A 11 -5.99 -4.99 -3.61
N ASP A 12 -6.80 -4.41 -4.49
CA ASP A 12 -8.07 -3.73 -4.18
C ASP A 12 -8.00 -2.75 -3.00
N LEU A 13 -6.96 -1.92 -3.00
CA LEU A 13 -6.70 -0.99 -1.90
C LEU A 13 -7.66 0.21 -1.91
N HIS A 14 -8.00 0.69 -3.10
CA HIS A 14 -8.84 1.86 -3.36
C HIS A 14 -8.48 3.09 -2.50
N LEU A 15 -7.21 3.50 -2.52
CA LEU A 15 -6.81 4.76 -1.85
C LEU A 15 -7.60 5.93 -2.44
N GLY A 16 -8.22 6.69 -1.54
CA GLY A 16 -9.09 7.82 -1.91
C GLY A 16 -10.56 7.57 -1.57
N THR A 17 -10.91 6.34 -1.19
CA THR A 17 -12.27 5.98 -0.74
C THR A 17 -12.37 5.94 0.79
N TYR A 18 -13.58 6.14 1.33
CA TYR A 18 -13.83 6.05 2.78
C TYR A 18 -13.71 4.63 3.33
N GLY A 19 -13.88 3.61 2.47
CA GLY A 19 -13.79 2.20 2.86
C GLY A 19 -12.35 1.71 3.03
N CYS A 20 -11.35 2.49 2.61
CA CYS A 20 -9.95 2.10 2.67
C CYS A 20 -9.47 1.93 4.12
N ARG A 21 -9.03 0.72 4.47
CA ARG A 21 -8.46 0.38 5.78
C ARG A 21 -6.96 0.70 5.85
N ALA A 22 -6.62 1.97 5.60
CA ALA A 22 -5.24 2.41 5.44
C ALA A 22 -4.39 2.22 6.71
N LYS A 23 -4.97 2.37 7.90
CA LYS A 23 -4.24 2.23 9.18
C LYS A 23 -3.84 0.79 9.46
N GLU A 24 -4.76 -0.14 9.22
CA GLU A 24 -4.57 -1.58 9.34
C GLU A 24 -3.53 -2.06 8.34
N LEU A 25 -3.61 -1.59 7.10
CA LEU A 25 -2.58 -1.88 6.10
C LEU A 25 -1.21 -1.35 6.52
N LEU A 26 -1.12 -0.11 7.02
CA LEU A 26 0.14 0.44 7.50
C LEU A 26 0.76 -0.38 8.62
N ALA A 27 -0.06 -0.84 9.57
CA ALA A 27 0.39 -1.73 10.64
C ALA A 27 0.96 -3.03 10.05
N TYR A 28 0.27 -3.62 9.07
CA TYR A 28 0.73 -4.83 8.39
C TYR A 28 2.04 -4.61 7.62
N LEU A 29 2.12 -3.60 6.76
CA LEU A 29 3.31 -3.28 5.96
C LEU A 29 4.55 -2.99 6.83
N ARG A 30 4.35 -2.38 8.01
CA ARG A 30 5.43 -2.13 8.98
C ARG A 30 5.90 -3.41 9.68
N SER A 31 5.06 -4.45 9.72
CA SER A 31 5.37 -5.73 10.37
C SER A 31 6.15 -6.72 9.49
N VAL A 32 6.18 -6.52 8.16
CA VAL A 32 6.77 -7.48 7.20
C VAL A 32 8.03 -6.94 6.49
N LYS A 33 8.88 -7.86 6.03
CA LYS A 33 10.06 -7.61 5.20
C LYS A 33 10.00 -8.56 3.98
N PRO A 34 9.33 -8.15 2.89
CA PRO A 34 9.20 -8.99 1.70
C PRO A 34 10.50 -9.07 0.89
N ALA A 35 10.68 -10.15 0.11
CA ALA A 35 11.70 -10.26 -0.93
C ALA A 35 11.24 -9.68 -2.27
N MET A 36 9.93 -9.64 -2.53
CA MET A 36 9.31 -8.95 -3.68
C MET A 36 7.90 -8.45 -3.36
N VAL A 37 7.41 -7.47 -4.13
CA VAL A 37 6.05 -6.93 -4.02
C VAL A 37 5.29 -7.13 -5.33
N VAL A 38 4.03 -7.55 -5.23
CA VAL A 38 3.06 -7.59 -6.34
C VAL A 38 1.92 -6.64 -6.01
N LEU A 39 1.66 -5.69 -6.88
CA LEU A 39 0.56 -4.73 -6.79
C LEU A 39 -0.54 -5.14 -7.78
N ASN A 40 -1.48 -5.98 -7.33
CA ASN A 40 -2.52 -6.55 -8.16
C ASN A 40 -3.77 -5.67 -8.19
N GLY A 41 -3.78 -4.66 -9.07
CA GLY A 41 -4.97 -3.85 -9.36
C GLY A 41 -5.36 -2.83 -8.28
N ASP A 42 -6.13 -1.83 -8.70
CA ASP A 42 -6.91 -0.88 -7.90
C ASP A 42 -6.25 -0.33 -6.63
N ILE A 43 -4.97 0.08 -6.76
CA ILE A 43 -4.20 0.65 -5.66
C ILE A 43 -4.71 2.06 -5.29
N ILE A 44 -4.98 2.90 -6.29
CA ILE A 44 -5.48 4.27 -6.12
C ILE A 44 -6.73 4.43 -6.97
N ASP A 45 -7.81 4.91 -6.36
CA ASP A 45 -9.02 5.26 -7.09
C ASP A 45 -8.92 6.72 -7.55
N ILE A 46 -8.42 6.91 -8.78
CA ILE A 46 -8.30 8.23 -9.42
C ILE A 46 -9.69 8.78 -9.78
N TRP A 47 -10.64 7.90 -10.12
CA TRP A 47 -12.00 8.27 -10.54
C TRP A 47 -12.83 8.81 -9.38
N GLN A 48 -12.66 8.24 -8.18
CA GLN A 48 -13.27 8.73 -6.94
C GLN A 48 -12.39 9.70 -6.17
N PHE A 49 -11.25 10.13 -6.71
CA PHE A 49 -10.37 11.09 -6.06
C PHE A 49 -11.07 12.44 -5.89
N LYS A 50 -11.77 12.61 -4.77
CA LYS A 50 -12.31 13.91 -4.38
C LYS A 50 -11.11 14.79 -4.08
N LYS A 51 -10.96 15.92 -4.78
CA LYS A 51 -9.88 16.92 -4.57
C LYS A 51 -9.63 17.32 -3.10
N ARG A 52 -10.57 17.06 -2.20
CA ARG A 52 -10.51 17.36 -0.76
C ARG A 52 -10.41 16.15 0.18
N TYR A 53 -10.44 14.90 -0.32
CA TYR A 53 -10.39 13.72 0.53
C TYR A 53 -9.24 12.79 0.15
N PHE A 54 -8.10 13.00 0.80
CA PHE A 54 -6.98 12.07 0.81
C PHE A 54 -6.32 12.12 2.19
N PRO A 55 -6.80 11.30 3.16
CA PRO A 55 -6.29 11.33 4.53
C PRO A 55 -4.77 11.11 4.61
N SER A 56 -4.14 11.62 5.67
CA SER A 56 -2.69 11.42 5.89
C SER A 56 -2.29 9.95 5.91
N SER A 57 -3.15 9.06 6.43
CA SER A 57 -2.95 7.61 6.39
C SER A 57 -2.83 7.05 4.97
N HIS A 58 -3.57 7.58 4.00
CA HIS A 58 -3.48 7.15 2.60
C HIS A 58 -2.12 7.54 2.01
N MET A 59 -1.68 8.77 2.29
CA MET A 59 -0.36 9.26 1.88
C MET A 59 0.78 8.46 2.54
N GLU A 60 0.60 8.06 3.80
CA GLU A 60 1.56 7.18 4.47
C GLU A 60 1.64 5.79 3.82
N VAL A 61 0.52 5.23 3.35
CA VAL A 61 0.52 3.96 2.60
C VAL A 61 1.34 4.12 1.32
N VAL A 62 1.09 5.16 0.52
CA VAL A 62 1.85 5.46 -0.70
C VAL A 62 3.35 5.55 -0.40
N LYS A 63 3.74 6.34 0.60
CA LYS A 63 5.14 6.47 1.01
C LYS A 63 5.74 5.14 1.45
N THR A 64 4.98 4.30 2.13
CA THR A 64 5.44 2.98 2.60
C THR A 64 5.65 2.02 1.43
N ILE A 65 4.72 1.98 0.47
CA ILE A 65 4.83 1.17 -0.74
C ILE A 65 6.04 1.63 -1.57
N LEU A 66 6.21 2.93 -1.79
CA LEU A 66 7.39 3.46 -2.52
C LEU A 66 8.72 3.11 -1.82
N LYS A 67 8.76 3.15 -0.49
CA LYS A 67 9.94 2.73 0.29
C LYS A 67 10.25 1.23 0.16
N LEU A 68 9.23 0.38 -0.02
CA LEU A 68 9.41 -1.03 -0.32
C LEU A 68 9.89 -1.21 -1.75
N ALA A 69 9.25 -0.52 -2.70
CA ALA A 69 9.59 -0.55 -4.13
C ALA A 69 11.04 -0.13 -4.43
N ALA A 70 11.59 0.78 -3.64
CA ALA A 70 12.99 1.19 -3.76
C ALA A 70 14.00 0.13 -3.27
N LYS A 71 13.55 -0.96 -2.65
CA LYS A 71 14.42 -1.98 -2.02
C LYS A 71 14.28 -3.37 -2.62
N VAL A 72 13.13 -3.68 -3.19
CA VAL A 72 12.82 -5.00 -3.73
C VAL A 72 12.11 -4.88 -5.08
N PRO A 73 12.21 -5.90 -5.95
CA PRO A 73 11.46 -5.91 -7.20
C PRO A 73 9.96 -5.73 -6.97
N VAL A 74 9.33 -4.96 -7.86
CA VAL A 74 7.89 -4.73 -7.87
C VAL A 74 7.33 -5.19 -9.21
N TYR A 75 6.23 -5.93 -9.14
CA TYR A 75 5.41 -6.32 -10.28
C TYR A 75 4.04 -5.67 -10.11
N TYR A 76 3.49 -5.16 -11.21
CA TYR A 76 2.17 -4.54 -11.29
C TYR A 76 1.40 -5.21 -12.41
#